data_AF-A0A4S3LYK0-F1
#
_entry.id   AF-A0A4S3LYK0-F1
#
_cell.length_a   1.000
_cell.length_b   1.000
_cell.length_c   1.000
_cell.angle_alpha   90.00
_cell.angle_beta   90.00
_cell.angle_gamma   90.00
#
_symmetry.space_group_name_H-M   'P 1'
#
loop_
_entity.id
_entity.type
_entity.pdbx_description
1 polymer ?
#
loop_
_entity_poly.entity_id
_entity_poly.type
_entity_poly.pdbx_seq_one_letter_code
_entity_poly.pdbx_strand_id
1 'polypeptide(L)'
;MINPEFSSRLDSIFAWPTLEVAQRFKEDYIPNGVIHRCIVKTGTAIEMCGDLLPPGIDLSNPNERVFKLQLEQTTRRARTYWTQRNKAILPELLIEGTVLVVSVIDDH
;
A
#
# COMPACT_ATOMS: atom_id res chain seq x y z
N MET A 1 12.38 -13.52 7.01
CA MET A 1 12.64 -13.64 5.57
C MET A 1 11.54 -12.93 4.82
N ILE A 2 11.90 -11.98 3.97
CA ILE A 2 10.98 -11.41 2.97
C ILE A 2 10.80 -12.52 1.93
N ASN A 3 9.56 -12.88 1.61
CA ASN A 3 9.29 -13.91 0.62
C ASN A 3 9.66 -13.34 -0.77
N PRO A 4 10.65 -13.92 -1.49
CA PRO A 4 11.11 -13.41 -2.78
C PRO A 4 10.06 -13.48 -3.90
N GLU A 5 8.90 -14.09 -3.64
CA GLU A 5 7.76 -14.11 -4.56
C GLU A 5 7.01 -12.77 -4.65
N PHE A 6 7.27 -11.82 -3.75
CA PHE A 6 6.58 -10.53 -3.74
C PHE A 6 7.45 -9.44 -4.35
N SER A 7 6.88 -8.72 -5.30
CA SER A 7 7.46 -7.51 -5.86
C SER A 7 7.71 -6.49 -4.75
N SER A 8 8.85 -5.81 -4.81
CA SER A 8 9.18 -4.71 -3.91
C SER A 8 8.11 -3.63 -3.99
N ARG A 9 7.62 -3.17 -2.82
CA ARG A 9 6.72 -1.99 -2.76
C ARG A 9 7.35 -0.76 -3.43
N LEU A 10 8.67 -0.62 -3.37
CA LEU A 10 9.37 0.55 -3.90
C LEU A 10 9.33 0.59 -5.44
N ASP A 11 9.13 -0.56 -6.07
CA ASP A 11 9.12 -0.73 -7.53
C ASP A 11 7.71 -1.04 -8.07
N SER A 12 6.71 -1.04 -7.19
CA SER A 12 5.33 -1.40 -7.52
C SER A 12 4.51 -0.18 -7.91
N ILE A 13 3.57 -0.39 -8.84
CA ILE A 13 2.43 0.50 -9.04
C ILE A 13 1.38 0.17 -7.99
N PHE A 14 0.90 1.19 -7.29
CA PHE A 14 -0.16 1.05 -6.30
C PHE A 14 -1.52 1.26 -6.96
N ALA A 15 -2.45 0.34 -6.70
CA ALA A 15 -3.84 0.48 -7.11
C ALA A 15 -4.78 -0.05 -6.03
N TRP A 16 -6.07 0.26 -6.16
CA TRP A 16 -7.11 -0.25 -5.27
C TRP A 16 -8.08 -1.13 -6.04
N PRO A 17 -8.51 -2.28 -5.47
CA PRO A 17 -9.27 -3.28 -6.21
C PRO A 17 -10.70 -2.82 -6.52
N THR A 18 -11.23 -1.85 -5.77
CA THR A 18 -12.59 -1.33 -5.96
C THR A 18 -12.62 0.20 -5.86
N LEU A 19 -13.67 0.80 -6.40
CA LEU A 19 -13.86 2.25 -6.38
C LEU A 19 -14.04 2.77 -4.95
N GLU A 20 -14.78 2.03 -4.12
CA GLU A 20 -15.07 2.41 -2.73
C GLU A 20 -13.77 2.52 -1.91
N VAL A 21 -12.84 1.58 -2.12
CA VAL A 21 -11.53 1.60 -1.44
C VAL A 21 -10.67 2.75 -1.96
N ALA A 22 -10.69 3.02 -3.27
CA ALA A 22 -9.97 4.15 -3.87
C ALA A 22 -10.49 5.51 -3.36
N GLN A 23 -11.82 5.65 -3.25
CA GLN A 23 -12.47 6.85 -2.71
C GLN A 23 -12.06 7.09 -1.26
N ARG A 24 -12.14 6.06 -0.42
CA ARG A 24 -11.70 6.15 0.97
C ARG A 24 -10.22 6.55 1.08
N PHE A 25 -9.34 5.93 0.29
CA PHE A 25 -7.92 6.30 0.30
C PHE A 25 -7.70 7.76 -0.13
N LYS A 26 -8.42 8.22 -1.16
CA LYS A 26 -8.40 9.63 -1.60
C LYS A 26 -8.81 10.56 -0.46
N GLU A 27 -9.93 10.30 0.20
CA GLU A 27 -10.42 11.10 1.32
C GLU A 27 -9.41 11.17 2.48
N ASP A 28 -8.84 10.03 2.87
CA ASP A 28 -7.96 9.93 4.04
C ASP A 28 -6.56 10.53 3.79
N TYR A 29 -6.02 10.43 2.57
CA TYR A 29 -4.60 10.71 2.30
C TYR A 29 -4.34 11.74 1.19
N ILE A 30 -5.22 11.85 0.18
CA ILE A 30 -5.01 12.71 -0.99
C ILE A 30 -6.34 13.35 -1.41
N PRO A 31 -6.95 14.24 -0.61
CA PRO A 31 -8.33 14.68 -0.81
C PRO A 31 -8.57 15.37 -2.17
N ASN A 32 -7.55 16.00 -2.73
CA ASN A 32 -7.57 16.64 -4.05
C ASN A 32 -7.07 15.72 -5.19
N GLY A 33 -6.89 14.42 -4.91
CA GLY A 33 -6.43 13.43 -5.88
C GLY A 33 -7.48 13.14 -6.95
N VAL A 34 -7.08 12.42 -8.00
CA VAL A 34 -7.96 11.98 -9.09
C VAL A 34 -7.98 10.45 -9.11
N ILE A 35 -9.16 9.85 -9.30
CA ILE A 35 -9.28 8.40 -9.41
C ILE A 35 -9.21 8.02 -10.89
N HIS A 36 -8.16 7.30 -11.26
CA HIS A 36 -8.03 6.71 -12.59
C HIS A 36 -8.49 5.25 -12.56
N ARG A 37 -9.34 4.88 -13.52
CA ARG A 37 -9.59 3.46 -13.79
C ARG A 37 -8.47 2.92 -14.65
N CYS A 38 -7.89 1.80 -14.26
CA CYS A 38 -6.80 1.16 -14.98
C CYS A 38 -7.02 -0.35 -15.16
N ILE A 39 -6.31 -0.92 -16.13
CA ILE A 39 -6.23 -2.36 -16.38
C ILE A 39 -4.75 -2.75 -16.33
N VAL A 40 -4.42 -3.87 -15.67
CA VAL A 40 -3.08 -4.46 -15.72
C VAL A 40 -2.85 -5.00 -17.13
N LYS A 41 -1.93 -4.41 -17.88
CA LYS A 41 -1.63 -4.80 -19.26
C LYS A 41 -0.61 -5.94 -19.30
N THR A 42 0.40 -5.88 -18.45
CA THR A 42 1.44 -6.91 -18.30
C THR A 42 1.85 -7.03 -16.85
N GLY A 43 2.19 -8.25 -16.42
CA GLY A 43 2.75 -8.52 -15.11
C GLY A 43 1.75 -9.08 -14.10
N THR A 44 2.01 -8.90 -12.82
CA THR A 44 1.24 -9.50 -11.72
C THR A 44 0.75 -8.43 -10.75
N ALA A 45 -0.42 -8.68 -10.16
CA ALA A 45 -0.99 -7.86 -9.09
C ALA A 45 -1.15 -8.74 -7.85
N ILE A 46 -0.68 -8.25 -6.72
CA ILE A 46 -0.78 -8.96 -5.44
C ILE A 46 -1.56 -8.08 -4.48
N GLU A 47 -2.64 -8.64 -3.93
CA GLU A 47 -3.44 -7.97 -2.93
C GLU A 47 -2.78 -8.07 -1.56
N MET A 48 -2.63 -6.91 -0.92
CA MET A 48 -1.99 -6.73 0.37
C MET A 48 -2.91 -5.94 1.31
N CYS A 49 -2.66 -6.05 2.61
CA CYS A 49 -3.43 -5.34 3.63
C CYS A 49 -2.80 -3.97 3.92
N GLY A 50 -3.32 -2.92 3.27
CA GLY A 50 -2.84 -1.54 3.44
C GLY A 50 -2.93 -1.02 4.88
N ASP A 51 -3.87 -1.54 5.68
CA ASP A 51 -4.05 -1.16 7.10
C ASP A 51 -2.81 -1.46 7.97
N LEU A 52 -1.99 -2.42 7.54
CA LEU A 52 -0.81 -2.84 8.30
C LEU A 52 0.41 -1.96 8.03
N LEU A 53 0.33 -1.02 7.09
CA LEU A 53 1.43 -0.10 6.81
C LEU A 53 1.84 0.63 8.10
N PRO A 54 3.13 0.60 8.46
CA PRO A 54 3.60 1.22 9.70
C PRO A 54 3.42 2.74 9.63
N PRO A 55 3.13 3.43 10.76
CA PRO A 55 3.03 4.89 10.82
C PRO A 55 4.37 5.62 10.59
N GLY A 56 5.38 4.93 10.05
CA GLY A 56 6.75 5.39 9.97
C GLY A 56 7.50 5.30 11.30
N ILE A 57 8.80 5.56 11.25
CA ILE A 57 9.65 5.81 12.41
C ILE A 57 9.83 7.32 12.49
N ASP A 58 9.64 7.90 13.66
CA ASP A 58 9.84 9.33 13.85
C ASP A 58 11.34 9.64 13.95
N LEU A 59 11.88 10.21 12.88
CA LEU A 59 13.30 10.59 12.81
C LEU A 59 13.55 11.98 13.41
N SER A 60 12.52 12.72 13.80
CA SER A 60 12.67 14.06 14.40
C SER A 60 13.13 13.99 15.87
N ASN A 61 12.96 12.84 16.53
CA ASN A 61 13.39 12.60 17.90
C ASN A 61 14.58 11.63 17.94
N PRO A 62 15.82 12.10 18.23
CA PRO A 62 17.01 11.27 18.21
C PRO A 62 17.16 10.34 19.44
N ASN A 63 16.11 10.13 20.23
CA ASN A 63 16.16 9.25 21.39
C ASN A 63 16.31 7.78 20.96
N GLU A 64 17.47 7.17 21.24
CA GLU A 64 17.80 5.80 20.84
C GLU A 64 16.78 4.76 21.34
N ARG A 65 16.28 4.90 22.58
CA ARG A 65 15.31 3.97 23.15
C ARG A 65 13.97 4.04 22.42
N VAL A 66 13.51 5.25 22.09
CA VAL A 66 12.28 5.47 21.33
C VAL A 66 12.44 4.90 19.91
N PHE A 67 13.55 5.22 19.26
CA PHE A 67 13.88 4.69 17.93
C PHE A 67 13.86 3.16 17.90
N LYS A 68 14.54 2.51 18.85
CA LYS A 68 14.60 1.04 18.91
C LYS A 68 13.20 0.43 19.08
N LEU A 69 12.36 1.02 19.93
CA LEU A 69 10.99 0.55 20.14
C LEU A 69 10.15 0.69 18.86
N GLN A 70 10.25 1.83 18.16
CA GLN A 70 9.55 2.08 16.89
C GLN A 70 10.05 1.15 15.78
N LEU A 71 11.35 0.87 15.72
CA LEU A 71 11.94 -0.06 14.76
C LEU A 71 11.44 -1.49 14.99
N GLU A 72 11.39 -1.95 16.24
CA GLU A 72 10.85 -3.27 16.59
C GLU A 72 9.36 -3.39 16.22
N GLN A 73 8.56 -2.38 16.55
CA GLN A 73 7.14 -2.32 16.18
C GLN A 73 6.93 -2.32 14.66
N THR A 74 7.69 -1.49 13.94
CA THR A 74 7.67 -1.40 12.48
C THR A 74 8.07 -2.73 11.84
N THR A 75 9.13 -3.36 12.35
CA THR A 75 9.59 -4.66 11.86
C THR A 75 8.53 -5.75 12.06
N ARG A 76 7.85 -5.76 13.23
CA ARG A 76 6.76 -6.71 13.49
C ARG A 76 5.59 -6.50 12.53
N ARG A 77 5.16 -5.26 12.31
CA ARG A 77 4.08 -4.93 11.36
C ARG A 77 4.46 -5.31 9.94
N ALA A 78 5.67 -5.00 9.50
CA ALA A 78 6.16 -5.36 8.16
C ALA A 78 6.15 -6.88 7.94
N ARG A 79 6.56 -7.68 8.95
CA ARG A 79 6.43 -9.15 8.88
C ARG A 79 4.98 -9.58 8.73
N THR A 80 4.06 -9.00 9.49
CA THR A 80 2.63 -9.31 9.38
C THR A 80 2.08 -8.92 8.00
N TYR A 81 2.41 -7.74 7.49
CA TYR A 81 2.04 -7.28 6.15
C TYR A 81 2.43 -8.28 5.07
N TRP A 82 3.67 -8.76 5.06
CA TRP A 82 4.17 -9.69 4.04
C TRP A 82 3.72 -11.15 4.22
N THR A 83 3.13 -11.51 5.37
CA THR A 83 2.73 -12.90 5.67
C THR A 83 1.22 -13.10 5.66
N GLN A 84 0.42 -12.04 5.89
CA GLN A 84 -1.03 -12.15 5.92
C GLN A 84 -1.65 -12.03 4.52
N ARG A 85 -2.48 -13.02 4.18
CA ARG A 85 -3.39 -13.01 3.02
C ARG A 85 -4.87 -12.94 3.46
N ASN A 86 -5.15 -12.29 4.58
CA ASN A 86 -6.52 -12.16 5.11
C ASN A 86 -7.29 -11.05 4.36
N LYS A 87 -8.62 -11.03 4.52
CA LYS A 87 -9.49 -9.94 4.05
C LYS A 87 -9.07 -8.62 4.70
N ALA A 88 -8.36 -7.78 3.95
CA ALA A 88 -7.98 -6.44 4.38
C ALA A 88 -9.21 -5.54 4.52
N ILE A 89 -9.20 -4.61 5.47
CA ILE A 89 -10.23 -3.58 5.57
C ILE A 89 -9.99 -2.51 4.49
N LEU A 90 -8.71 -2.22 4.23
CA LEU A 90 -8.24 -1.39 3.13
C LEU A 90 -7.29 -2.22 2.24
N PRO A 91 -7.81 -3.01 1.29
CA PRO A 91 -6.97 -3.77 0.37
C PRO A 91 -6.22 -2.83 -0.58
N GLU A 92 -4.96 -3.17 -0.84
CA GLU A 92 -4.06 -2.45 -1.74
C GLU A 92 -3.45 -3.45 -2.71
N LEU A 93 -3.41 -3.13 -4.00
CA LEU A 93 -2.74 -3.92 -5.02
C LEU A 93 -1.33 -3.40 -5.23
N LEU A 94 -0.35 -4.29 -5.08
CA LEU A 94 1.01 -4.08 -5.55
C LEU A 94 1.14 -4.70 -6.93
N ILE A 95 1.36 -3.86 -7.94
CA ILE A 95 1.45 -4.29 -9.34
C ILE A 95 2.89 -4.16 -9.82
N GLU A 96 3.47 -5.27 -10.24
CA GLU A 96 4.72 -5.30 -11.00
C GLU A 96 4.41 -5.43 -12.48
N GLY A 97 4.88 -4.49 -13.29
CA GLY A 97 4.66 -4.47 -14.73
C GLY A 97 4.07 -3.16 -15.23
N THR A 98 3.07 -3.24 -16.10
CA THR A 98 2.48 -2.03 -16.73
C THR A 98 0.97 -2.01 -16.58
N VAL A 99 0.45 -0.80 -16.33
CA VAL A 99 -0.99 -0.53 -16.30
C VAL A 99 -1.37 0.39 -17.46
N LEU A 100 -2.55 0.17 -18.01
CA LEU A 100 -3.19 1.06 -18.97
C LEU A 100 -4.29 1.84 -18.24
N VAL A 101 -4.20 3.17 -18.24
CA VAL A 101 -5.29 4.02 -17.78
C VAL A 101 -6.38 4.05 -18.86
N VAL A 102 -7.61 3.71 -18.48
CA VAL A 102 -8.75 3.62 -19.41
C VAL A 102 -9.69 4.80 -19.30
N SER A 103 -9.84 5.39 -18.11
CA SER A 103 -10.68 6.55 -17.89
C SER A 103 -10.32 7.26 -16.59
N VAL A 104 -10.81 8.49 -16.45
CA VAL A 104 -10.89 9.21 -15.18
C VAL A 104 -12.28 8.97 -14.60
N ILE A 105 -12.38 8.81 -13.29
CA ILE A 105 -13.64 8.79 -12.56
C ILE A 105 -13.82 10.16 -11.93
N ASP A 106 -14.83 10.89 -12.39
CA ASP A 106 -15.19 12.21 -11.86
C ASP A 106 -16.14 12.07 -10.67
N ASP A 107 -15.86 12.82 -9.60
CA ASP A 107 -16.73 12.97 -8.44
C ASP A 107 -17.79 14.04 -8.77
N HIS A 108 -18.84 13.67 -9.51
CA HIS A 108 -20.01 14.54 -9.71
C HIS A 108 -21.05 14.34 -8.59
#